data_AF-A0A1J5I051-F1
#
_entry.id   AF-A0A1J5I051-F1
#
_cell.length_a   1.000
_cell.length_b   1.000
_cell.length_c   1.000
_cell.angle_alpha   90.00
_cell.angle_beta   90.00
_cell.angle_gamma   90.00
#
_symmetry.space_group_name_H-M   'P 1'
#
loop_
_entity.id
_entity.type
_entity.pdbx_description
1 polymer ?
#
loop_
_entity_poly.entity_id
_entity_poly.type
_entity_poly.pdbx_seq_one_letter_code
_entity_poly.pdbx_strand_id
1 'polypeptide(L)' 'MAGTKTGGQKAAAKNLARDPFFYAKIGAKGGKNGTTGGFAANPELARIAGAKGGRISRRKKATVTTEA' A
#
# COMPACT_ATOMS: atom_id res chain seq x y z
N MET A 1 22.34 3.66 15.77
CA MET A 1 21.78 4.06 17.07
C MET A 1 20.26 4.04 16.95
N ALA A 2 19.53 3.69 18.01
CA ALA A 2 18.06 3.78 17.97
C ALA A 2 17.64 5.25 17.77
N GLY A 3 16.55 5.48 17.05
CA GLY A 3 16.03 6.82 16.79
C GLY A 3 16.75 7.66 15.72
N THR A 4 17.88 7.21 15.16
CA THR A 4 18.57 7.93 14.07
C THR A 4 18.12 7.43 12.69
N LYS A 5 18.16 8.31 11.68
CA LYS A 5 17.85 7.95 10.27
C LYS A 5 18.68 6.74 9.79
N THR A 6 19.98 6.76 10.09
CA THR A 6 20.90 5.67 9.75
C THR A 6 20.58 4.36 10.47
N GLY A 7 20.11 4.42 11.72
CA GLY A 7 19.63 3.26 12.46
C GLY A 7 18.36 2.67 11.85
N GLY A 8 17.41 3.52 11.48
CA GLY A 8 16.15 3.12 10.82
C GLY A 8 16.39 2.42 9.48
N GLN A 9 17.30 2.95 8.65
CA GLN A 9 17.66 2.32 7.37
C GLN A 9 18.26 0.92 7.57
N LYS A 10 19.18 0.75 8.52
CA LYS A 10 19.76 -0.57 8.85
C LYS A 10 18.71 -1.56 9.35
N ALA A 11 17.77 -1.10 10.17
CA ALA A 11 16.67 -1.94 10.65
C ALA A 11 15.73 -2.35 9.50
N ALA A 12 15.39 -1.43 8.60
CA ALA A 12 14.56 -1.71 7.42
C ALA A 12 15.21 -2.76 6.51
N ALA A 13 16.51 -2.60 6.23
CA ALA A 13 17.26 -3.57 5.43
C ALA A 13 17.25 -4.97 6.06
N LYS A 14 17.47 -5.06 7.38
CA LYS A 14 17.43 -6.34 8.10
C LYS A 14 16.03 -6.98 8.09
N ASN A 15 14.98 -6.18 8.25
CA ASN A 15 13.61 -6.67 8.23
C ASN A 15 13.20 -7.19 6.85
N LEU A 16 13.55 -6.47 5.78
CA LEU A 16 13.27 -6.87 4.40
C LEU A 16 14.08 -8.11 3.97
N ALA A 17 15.33 -8.23 4.43
CA ALA A 17 16.14 -9.42 4.18
C ALA A 17 15.56 -10.67 4.83
N ARG A 18 14.91 -10.53 5.99
CA ARG A 18 14.27 -11.65 6.70
C ARG A 18 12.88 -11.99 6.15
N ASP A 19 12.11 -10.98 5.79
CA ASP A 19 10.77 -11.14 5.23
C ASP A 19 10.52 -10.00 4.23
N PRO A 20 10.55 -10.29 2.92
CA PRO A 20 10.26 -9.30 1.89
C PRO A 20 8.89 -8.63 2.06
N PHE A 21 7.94 -9.32 2.69
CA PHE A 21 6.58 -8.84 2.92
C PHE A 21 6.37 -8.22 4.31
N PHE A 22 7.44 -7.98 5.08
CA PHE A 22 7.36 -7.49 6.46
C PHE A 22 6.45 -6.26 6.62
N TYR A 23 6.69 -5.21 5.81
CA TYR A 23 5.92 -3.97 5.87
C TYR A 23 4.48 -4.14 5.36
N ALA A 24 4.27 -4.98 4.35
CA ALA A 24 2.93 -5.29 3.85
C ALA A 24 2.07 -6.00 4.91
N LYS A 25 2.66 -6.97 5.63
CA LYS A 25 1.97 -7.73 6.68
C LYS A 25 1.59 -6.84 7.87
N ILE A 26 2.52 -6.04 8.39
CA ILE A 26 2.23 -5.15 9.52
C ILE A 26 1.22 -4.07 9.12
N GLY A 27 1.31 -3.53 7.91
CA GLY A 27 0.36 -2.56 7.37
C GLY A 27 -1.04 -3.14 7.22
N ALA A 28 -1.16 -4.37 6.69
CA ALA A 28 -2.45 -5.06 6.58
C ALA A 28 -3.07 -5.34 7.95
N LYS A 29 -2.28 -5.76 8.93
CA LYS A 29 -2.75 -5.98 10.32
C LYS A 29 -3.22 -4.67 10.96
N GLY A 30 -2.43 -3.59 10.80
CA GLY A 30 -2.80 -2.26 11.29
C GLY A 30 -4.06 -1.72 10.62
N GLY A 31 -4.20 -1.90 9.31
CA GLY A 31 -5.39 -1.48 8.55
C GLY A 31 -6.66 -2.24 8.94
N LYS A 32 -6.56 -3.53 9.24
CA LYS A 32 -7.69 -4.33 9.75
C LYS A 32 -8.12 -3.93 11.16
N ASN A 33 -7.15 -3.58 12.01
CA ASN A 33 -7.42 -3.17 13.39
C ASN A 33 -7.79 -1.68 13.52
N GLY A 34 -7.55 -0.88 12.48
CA GLY A 34 -7.87 0.53 12.46
C GLY A 34 -9.38 0.75 12.35
N THR A 35 -9.97 1.41 13.35
CA THR A 35 -11.40 1.73 13.41
C THR A 35 -11.74 3.13 12.90
N THR A 36 -10.73 3.94 12.56
CA THR A 36 -10.84 5.35 12.16
C THR A 36 -11.41 5.60 10.75
N GLY A 37 -12.00 4.58 10.10
CA GLY A 37 -12.76 4.76 8.85
C GLY A 37 -11.92 4.88 7.58
N GLY A 38 -11.16 3.83 7.24
CA GLY A 38 -10.45 3.70 5.96
C GLY A 38 -11.17 2.83 4.93
N PHE A 39 -10.58 2.66 3.74
CA PHE A 39 -11.10 1.81 2.66
C PHE A 39 -11.26 0.32 3.04
N ALA A 40 -10.53 -0.14 4.06
CA ALA A 40 -10.69 -1.50 4.61
C ALA A 40 -11.94 -1.65 5.49
N ALA A 41 -12.38 -0.57 6.16
CA ALA A 41 -13.55 -0.57 7.03
C ALA A 41 -14.86 -0.41 6.27
N ASN A 42 -14.82 0.23 5.08
CA ASN A 42 -15.96 0.38 4.20
C ASN A 42 -15.56 0.10 2.73
N PRO A 43 -15.71 -1.16 2.27
CA PRO A 43 -15.40 -1.55 0.89
C PRO A 43 -16.23 -0.80 -0.17
N GLU A 44 -17.48 -0.43 0.15
CA GLU A 44 -18.33 0.37 -0.73
C GLU A 44 -17.75 1.76 -0.98
N LEU A 45 -17.22 2.41 0.06
CA LEU A 45 -16.53 3.70 -0.07
C LEU A 45 -15.31 3.58 -1.00
N ALA A 46 -14.53 2.50 -0.87
CA ALA A 46 -13.37 2.24 -1.73
C ALA A 46 -13.78 2.07 -3.19
N ARG A 47 -14.85 1.32 -3.43
CA ARG A 47 -15.42 1.11 -4.77
C ARG A 47 -15.88 2.43 -5.39
N ILE A 48 -16.64 3.24 -4.66
CA ILE A 48 -17.17 4.52 -5.15
C ILE A 48 -16.03 5.50 -5.44
N ALA A 49 -15.06 5.64 -4.53
CA ALA A 49 -13.91 6.52 -4.71
C ALA A 49 -13.04 6.08 -5.91
N GLY A 50 -12.78 4.78 -6.03
CA GLY A 50 -12.04 4.22 -7.17
C GLY A 50 -12.74 4.44 -8.50
N ALA A 51 -14.05 4.21 -8.58
CA ALA A 51 -14.84 4.44 -9.79
C ALA A 51 -14.86 5.93 -10.19
N LYS A 52 -15.04 6.83 -9.22
CA LYS A 52 -14.99 8.27 -9.47
C LYS A 52 -13.62 8.73 -9.97
N GLY A 53 -12.55 8.27 -9.31
CA GLY A 53 -11.16 8.58 -9.72
C GLY A 53 -10.84 8.05 -11.12
N GLY A 54 -11.28 6.83 -11.44
CA GLY A 54 -11.12 6.25 -12.78
C GLY A 54 -11.84 7.04 -13.86
N ARG A 55 -13.10 7.47 -13.61
CA ARG A 55 -13.88 8.27 -14.57
C ARG A 55 -13.30 9.67 -14.81
N ILE A 56 -12.78 10.32 -13.77
CA ILE A 56 -12.19 11.67 -13.87
C ILE A 56 -10.76 11.63 -14.45
N SER A 57 -10.10 10.46 -14.41
CA SER A 57 -8.72 10.32 -14.86
C SER A 57 -8.56 10.72 -16.33
N ARG A 58 -7.64 11.66 -16.58
CA ARG A 58 -7.19 12.06 -17.92
C ARG A 58 -6.02 11.20 -18.43
N ARG A 59 -5.52 10.26 -17.62
CA ARG A 59 -4.43 9.36 -18.01
C ARG A 59 -4.96 8.32 -19.00
N LYS A 60 -4.23 8.13 -20.10
CA LYS A 60 -4.53 7.09 -21.11
C LYS A 60 -4.40 5.72 -20.45
N LYS A 61 -5.27 4.77 -20.81
CA LYS A 61 -5.08 3.37 -20.40
C LYS A 61 -3.72 2.90 -20.90
N ALA A 62 -2.95 2.27 -20.03
CA ALA A 62 -1.73 1.59 -20.45
C ALA A 62 -2.12 0.43 -21.36
N THR A 63 -1.75 0.51 -22.63
CA THR A 63 -1.83 -0.58 -23.59
C THR A 63 -0.69 -1.54 -23.27
N VAL A 64 -1.03 -2.72 -22.74
CA VAL A 64 -0.04 -3.78 -22.56
C VAL A 64 0.13 -4.43 -23.93
N THR A 65 1.23 -4.14 -24.62
CA THR A 65 1.59 -4.83 -25.86
C THR A 65 1.84 -6.29 -25.50
N THR A 66 0.89 -7.15 -25.84
CA THR A 66 1.07 -8.60 -25.69
C THR A 66 1.68 -9.08 -26.99
N GLU A 67 3.01 -9.22 -27.01
CA GLU A 67 3.71 -9.86 -28.13
C GLU A 67 3.43 -11.37 -28.06
N ALA A 68 3.03 -11.96 -29.19
CA ALA A 68 2.66 -13.35 -29.36
C ALA A 68 3.85 -14.20 -29.83
#